data_AF-X1LEE3-F1
#
_entry.id   AF-X1LEE3-F1
#
_cell.length_a   1.000
_cell.length_b   1.000
_cell.length_c   1.000
_cell.angle_alpha   90.00
_cell.angle_beta   90.00
_cell.angle_gamma   90.00
#
_symmetry.space_group_name_H-M   'P 1'
#
loop_
_entity.id
_entity.type
_entity.pdbx_description
1 polymer ?
#
loop_
_entity_poly.entity_id
_entity_poly.type
_entity_poly.pdbx_seq_one_letter_code
_entity_poly.pdbx_strand_id
1 'polypeptide(L)'
;RSTRPLACGVLADFNARFGKEPRNPKDMHRPLAVHENLDGAMCRKEVRKLSQTLTLRYDKVLFILDPTADAKRLAGQKVIVCDYPDGRLEVMHEGITLPYTTFDKLRSVQRTEIVENKRLDDVLA
;
A
#
# COMPACT_ATOMS: atom_id res chain seq x y z
N ARG A 1 5.71 5.47 2.86
CA ARG A 1 4.98 6.39 3.78
C ARG A 1 3.79 5.58 4.26
N SER A 2 3.90 4.94 5.42
CA SER A 2 2.88 4.02 5.93
C SER A 2 1.55 4.76 6.15
N THR A 3 0.54 4.39 5.36
CA THR A 3 -0.87 4.71 5.58
C THR A 3 -1.29 4.02 6.87
N ARG A 4 -1.30 4.76 7.99
CA ARG A 4 -1.96 4.27 9.20
C ARG A 4 -3.45 4.13 8.87
N PRO A 5 -4.07 2.98 9.14
CA PRO A 5 -5.52 2.89 9.03
C PRO A 5 -6.15 3.96 9.92
N LEU A 6 -7.14 4.68 9.40
CA LEU A 6 -7.93 5.61 10.21
C LEU A 6 -8.51 4.79 11.37
N ALA A 7 -8.11 5.14 12.60
CA ALA A 7 -8.59 4.44 13.78
C ALA A 7 -10.13 4.45 13.78
N CYS A 8 -10.74 3.32 14.14
CA CYS A 8 -12.19 3.17 14.25
C CYS A 8 -12.70 4.22 15.25
N GLY A 9 -13.25 5.33 14.74
CA GLY A 9 -13.61 6.50 15.55
C GLY A 9 -13.29 7.84 14.88
N VAL A 10 -12.24 7.93 14.06
CA VAL A 10 -11.87 9.18 13.37
C VAL A 10 -12.97 9.61 12.40
N LEU A 11 -13.48 8.68 11.59
CA LEU A 11 -14.57 8.97 10.67
C LEU A 11 -15.85 9.37 11.39
N ALA A 12 -16.14 8.76 12.55
CA ALA A 12 -17.32 9.07 13.34
C ALA A 12 -17.23 10.47 13.97
N ASP A 13 -16.12 10.79 14.63
CA ASP A 13 -15.86 12.13 15.21
C ASP A 13 -15.82 13.21 14.12
N PHE A 14 -15.19 12.92 12.98
CA PHE A 14 -15.16 13.84 11.84
C PHE A 14 -16.57 14.11 11.29
N ASN A 15 -17.36 13.05 11.06
CA ASN A 15 -18.73 13.21 10.57
C ASN A 15 -19.63 13.90 11.61
N ALA A 16 -19.40 13.71 12.92
CA ALA A 16 -20.14 14.44 13.95
C ALA A 16 -19.86 15.96 13.90
N ARG A 17 -18.63 16.37 13.59
CA ARG A 17 -18.24 17.79 13.52
C ARG A 17 -18.57 18.44 12.18
N PHE A 18 -18.42 17.71 11.08
CA PHE A 18 -18.41 18.26 9.72
C PHE A 18 -19.42 17.61 8.77
N GLY A 19 -20.02 16.48 9.16
CA GLY A 19 -21.03 15.79 8.38
C GLY A 19 -22.26 16.66 8.20
N LYS A 20 -22.77 16.72 6.97
CA LYS A 20 -24.04 17.35 6.63
C LYS A 20 -24.93 16.32 5.97
N GLU A 21 -26.19 16.31 6.37
CA GLU A 21 -27.16 15.45 5.70
C GLU A 21 -27.33 15.87 4.23
N PRO A 22 -27.45 14.89 3.32
CA PRO A 22 -27.69 15.19 1.93
C PRO A 22 -29.06 15.87 1.80
N ARG A 23 -29.11 16.96 1.03
CA ARG A 23 -30.36 17.69 0.75
C ARG A 23 -31.44 16.80 0.10
N ASN A 24 -31.03 15.75 -0.59
CA ASN A 24 -31.89 14.77 -1.21
C ASN A 24 -31.36 13.36 -0.87
N PRO A 25 -32.17 12.49 -0.25
CA PRO A 25 -31.74 11.13 0.11
C PRO A 25 -31.65 10.18 -1.08
N LYS A 26 -32.09 10.59 -2.27
CA LYS A 26 -32.01 9.74 -3.48
C LYS A 26 -30.55 9.60 -3.92
N ASP A 27 -30.12 8.35 -4.08
CA ASP A 27 -28.86 8.03 -4.73
C ASP A 27 -28.97 8.32 -6.23
N MET A 28 -28.23 9.33 -6.68
CA MET A 28 -28.15 9.76 -8.08
C MET A 28 -26.83 9.34 -8.74
N HIS A 29 -26.02 8.52 -8.05
CA HIS A 29 -24.77 8.02 -8.61
C HIS A 29 -25.05 7.00 -9.72
N ARG A 30 -24.23 7.08 -10.78
CA ARG A 30 -24.22 6.04 -11.81
C ARG A 30 -23.70 4.74 -11.16
N PRO A 31 -24.41 3.60 -11.27
CA PRO A 31 -23.88 2.32 -10.81
C PRO A 31 -22.58 1.99 -11.53
N LEU A 32 -21.64 1.40 -10.79
CA LEU A 32 -20.38 0.93 -11.36
C LEU A 32 -20.66 -0.16 -12.39
N ALA A 33 -20.13 -0.02 -13.60
CA ALA A 33 -20.24 -1.06 -14.61
C ALA A 33 -19.29 -2.22 -14.28
N VAL A 34 -19.66 -3.45 -14.69
CA VAL A 34 -18.90 -4.67 -14.37
C VAL A 34 -17.44 -4.64 -14.87
N HIS A 35 -17.17 -3.86 -15.92
CA HIS A 35 -15.84 -3.72 -16.50
C HIS A 35 -15.01 -2.58 -15.88
N GLU A 36 -15.59 -1.78 -14.97
CA GLU A 36 -14.90 -0.68 -14.32
C GLU A 36 -14.19 -1.18 -13.06
N ASN A 37 -12.85 -1.23 -13.12
CA ASN A 37 -12.02 -1.64 -11.98
C ASN A 37 -11.63 -0.41 -11.13
N LEU A 38 -12.41 -0.13 -10.09
CA LEU A 38 -12.13 0.98 -9.16
C LEU A 38 -10.84 0.76 -8.37
N ASP A 39 -10.55 -0.47 -7.95
CA ASP A 39 -9.37 -0.78 -7.16
C ASP A 39 -8.11 -0.33 -7.92
N GLY A 40 -8.00 -0.73 -9.20
CA GLY A 40 -6.86 -0.35 -10.06
C GLY A 40 -6.83 1.13 -10.46
N ALA A 41 -7.96 1.85 -10.34
CA ALA A 41 -8.03 3.29 -10.58
C ALA A 41 -7.63 4.10 -9.35
N MET A 42 -7.99 3.63 -8.16
CA MET A 42 -7.80 4.32 -6.88
C MET A 42 -6.47 3.96 -6.19
N CYS A 43 -5.76 2.93 -6.68
CA CYS A 43 -4.45 2.57 -6.16
C CYS A 43 -3.40 3.65 -6.48
N ARG A 44 -2.44 3.82 -5.57
CA ARG A 44 -1.29 4.69 -5.79
C ARG A 44 -0.31 3.98 -6.73
N LYS A 45 -0.03 4.59 -7.87
CA LYS A 45 0.90 4.05 -8.87
C LYS A 45 2.26 4.72 -8.75
N GLU A 46 3.31 3.92 -8.59
CA GLU A 46 4.68 4.43 -8.50
C GLU A 46 5.61 3.71 -9.46
N VAL A 47 6.32 4.49 -10.29
CA VAL A 47 7.25 3.95 -11.29
C VAL A 47 8.58 3.62 -10.62
N ARG A 48 9.03 2.36 -10.75
CA ARG A 48 10.31 1.89 -10.23
C ARG A 48 11.10 1.18 -11.31
N LYS A 49 12.43 1.26 -11.24
CA LYS A 49 13.32 0.56 -12.15
C LYS A 49 13.58 -0.85 -11.60
N LEU A 50 13.33 -1.86 -12.42
CA LEU A 50 13.66 -3.26 -12.12
C LEU A 50 15.17 -3.47 -12.30
N SER A 51 15.84 -4.10 -11.32
CA SER A 51 17.24 -4.45 -11.46
C SER A 51 17.44 -5.55 -12.51
N GLN A 52 18.68 -5.77 -12.96
CA GLN A 52 18.98 -6.91 -13.83
C GLN A 52 18.74 -8.27 -13.16
N THR A 53 18.78 -8.30 -11.82
CA THR A 53 18.47 -9.47 -11.00
C THR A 53 16.97 -9.63 -10.70
N LEU A 54 16.09 -8.90 -11.42
CA LEU A 54 14.64 -8.93 -11.22
C LEU A 54 14.18 -8.50 -9.82
N THR A 55 14.92 -7.59 -9.19
CA THR A 55 14.59 -7.06 -7.86
C THR A 55 14.23 -5.58 -7.92
N LEU A 56 13.29 -5.16 -7.08
CA LEU A 56 12.97 -3.74 -6.86
C LEU A 56 12.70 -3.48 -5.38
N ARG A 57 12.93 -2.25 -4.94
CA ARG A 57 12.69 -1.85 -3.54
C ARG A 57 11.53 -0.87 -3.46
N TYR A 58 10.58 -1.15 -2.59
CA TYR A 58 9.42 -0.32 -2.33
C TYR A 58 9.06 -0.32 -0.84
N ASP A 59 8.83 0.85 -0.26
CA ASP A 59 8.55 1.09 1.18
C ASP A 59 9.31 0.16 2.15
N LYS A 60 10.64 0.04 1.95
CA LYS A 60 11.60 -0.78 2.74
C LYS A 60 11.54 -2.31 2.50
N VAL A 61 10.56 -2.80 1.76
CA VAL A 61 10.46 -4.20 1.33
C VAL A 61 11.21 -4.40 0.01
N LEU A 62 11.90 -5.53 -0.12
CA LEU A 62 12.51 -5.95 -1.38
C LEU A 62 11.56 -6.90 -2.10
N PHE A 63 11.20 -6.58 -3.33
CA PHE A 63 10.40 -7.40 -4.21
C PHE A 63 11.34 -8.12 -5.17
N ILE A 64 11.15 -9.43 -5.29
CA ILE A 64 11.90 -10.31 -6.19
C ILE A 64 10.87 -10.88 -7.16
N LEU A 65 10.92 -10.50 -8.42
CA LEU A 65 10.01 -11.01 -9.43
C LEU A 65 10.41 -12.44 -9.80
N ASP A 66 9.44 -13.31 -10.01
CA ASP A 66 9.72 -14.66 -10.48
C ASP A 66 10.30 -14.62 -11.90
N PRO A 67 11.26 -15.48 -12.24
CA PRO A 67 11.99 -15.43 -13.50
C PRO A 67 11.18 -15.99 -14.68
N THR A 68 10.02 -15.39 -14.95
CA THR A 68 9.20 -15.65 -16.15
C THR A 68 9.84 -15.04 -17.39
N ALA A 69 9.41 -15.49 -18.59
CA ALA A 69 9.92 -14.95 -19.85
C ALA A 69 9.72 -13.42 -19.95
N ASP A 70 8.56 -12.95 -19.50
CA ASP A 70 8.23 -11.53 -19.46
C ASP A 70 9.10 -10.77 -18.45
N ALA A 71 9.25 -11.28 -17.22
CA ALA A 71 10.08 -10.63 -16.22
C ALA A 71 11.54 -10.49 -16.68
N LYS A 72 12.11 -11.54 -17.31
CA LYS A 72 13.47 -11.50 -17.87
C LYS A 72 13.64 -10.44 -18.94
N ARG A 73 12.64 -10.23 -19.81
CA ARG A 73 12.66 -9.17 -20.83
C ARG A 73 12.62 -7.77 -20.19
N LEU A 74 11.98 -7.65 -19.03
CA LEU A 74 11.81 -6.41 -18.29
C LEU A 74 13.00 -6.08 -17.38
N ALA A 75 14.03 -6.93 -17.31
CA ALA A 75 15.24 -6.67 -16.56
C ALA A 75 15.86 -5.32 -16.97
N GLY A 76 16.02 -4.40 -16.02
CA GLY A 76 16.55 -3.05 -16.28
C GLY A 76 15.50 -2.01 -16.73
N GLN A 77 14.25 -2.42 -16.97
CA GLN A 77 13.17 -1.54 -17.43
C GLN A 77 12.39 -0.90 -16.27
N LYS A 78 11.49 0.03 -16.59
CA LYS A 78 10.60 0.68 -15.62
C LYS A 78 9.32 -0.13 -15.49
N VAL A 79 8.93 -0.45 -14.26
CA VAL A 79 7.67 -1.12 -13.90
C VAL A 79 6.86 -0.22 -12.99
N ILE A 80 5.56 -0.48 -12.86
CA ILE A 80 4.65 0.24 -11.98
C ILE A 80 4.37 -0.62 -10.76
N VAL A 81 4.51 -0.04 -9.57
CA VAL A 81 4.04 -0.62 -8.32
C VAL A 81 2.72 0.04 -7.98
N CYS A 82 1.65 -0.76 -7.88
CA CYS A 82 0.33 -0.36 -7.44
C CYS A 82 0.19 -0.64 -5.94
N ASP A 83 0.05 0.41 -5.14
CA ASP A 83 -0.17 0.37 -3.70
C ASP A 83 -1.64 0.66 -3.41
N TYR A 84 -2.35 -0.36 -2.97
CA TYR A 84 -3.77 -0.30 -2.68
C TYR A 84 -4.00 0.18 -1.24
N PRO A 85 -5.09 0.91 -0.98
CA PRO A 85 -5.37 1.44 0.36
C PRO A 85 -5.61 0.36 1.42
N ASP A 86 -5.91 -0.88 1.00
CA ASP A 86 -6.04 -2.06 1.87
C ASP A 86 -4.67 -2.68 2.25
N GLY A 87 -3.57 -2.16 1.71
CA GLY A 87 -2.21 -2.65 1.94
C GLY A 87 -1.76 -3.75 0.96
N ARG A 88 -2.59 -4.13 -0.02
CA ARG A 88 -2.15 -4.99 -1.13
C ARG A 88 -1.16 -4.22 -2.01
N LEU A 89 -0.19 -4.95 -2.54
CA LEU A 89 0.79 -4.42 -3.50
C LEU A 89 0.77 -5.27 -4.76
N GLU A 90 0.83 -4.63 -5.92
CA GLU A 90 0.97 -5.32 -7.20
C GLU A 90 2.07 -4.69 -8.03
N VAL A 91 2.83 -5.52 -8.75
CA VAL A 91 3.83 -5.05 -9.72
C VAL A 91 3.27 -5.29 -11.11
N MET A 92 3.19 -4.23 -11.91
CA MET A 92 2.60 -4.26 -13.24
C MET A 92 3.53 -3.68 -14.30
N HIS A 93 3.45 -4.21 -15.51
CA HIS A 93 4.06 -3.65 -16.70
C HIS A 93 3.07 -3.71 -17.87
N GLU A 94 2.77 -2.57 -18.50
CA GLU A 94 1.85 -2.49 -19.66
C GLU A 94 0.47 -3.16 -19.42
N GLY A 95 -0.02 -3.14 -18.18
CA GLY A 95 -1.29 -3.78 -17.81
C GLY A 95 -1.19 -5.25 -17.40
N ILE A 96 -0.01 -5.87 -17.50
CA ILE A 96 0.24 -7.25 -17.07
C ILE A 96 0.79 -7.24 -15.65
N THR A 97 0.17 -7.98 -14.75
CA THR A 97 0.66 -8.18 -13.39
C THR A 97 1.77 -9.24 -13.38
N LEU A 98 2.89 -8.89 -12.76
CA LEU A 98 4.06 -9.76 -12.66
C LEU A 98 4.06 -10.46 -11.29
N PRO A 99 4.21 -11.79 -11.26
CA PRO A 99 4.32 -12.53 -10.01
C PRO A 99 5.62 -12.13 -9.28
N TYR A 100 5.52 -11.96 -7.97
CA TYR A 100 6.63 -11.54 -7.14
C TYR A 100 6.60 -12.24 -5.78
N THR A 101 7.78 -12.37 -5.19
CA THR A 101 7.99 -12.74 -3.80
C THR A 101 8.57 -11.56 -3.05
N THR A 102 8.07 -11.26 -1.85
CA THR A 102 8.63 -10.21 -0.99
C THR A 102 9.64 -10.78 -0.02
N PHE A 103 10.83 -10.18 0.00
CA PHE A 103 11.81 -10.37 1.04
C PHE A 103 11.74 -9.19 2.02
N ASP A 104 11.08 -9.41 3.15
CA ASP A 104 10.99 -8.42 4.21
C ASP A 104 12.10 -8.64 5.26
N LYS A 105 13.12 -7.78 5.24
CA LYS A 105 14.16 -7.77 6.27
C LYS A 105 13.61 -7.45 7.66
N LEU A 106 12.43 -6.82 7.77
CA LEU A 106 11.80 -6.48 9.04
C LEU A 106 11.02 -7.65 9.66
N ARG A 107 10.61 -8.66 8.89
CA ARG A 107 10.06 -9.91 9.46
C ARG A 107 11.14 -10.82 10.03
N SER A 108 12.36 -10.77 9.50
CA SER A 108 13.50 -11.55 10.00
C SER A 108 14.11 -10.96 11.28
N VAL A 109 13.90 -9.67 11.55
CA VAL A 109 14.19 -9.10 12.86
C VAL A 109 12.92 -9.25 13.67
N GLN A 110 12.89 -10.25 14.54
CA GLN A 110 11.83 -10.40 15.53
C GLN A 110 11.49 -9.03 16.11
N ARG A 111 10.20 -8.68 16.16
CA ARG A 111 9.69 -7.65 17.05
C ARG A 111 10.14 -8.01 18.47
N THR A 112 11.32 -7.58 18.88
CA THR A 112 11.51 -7.21 20.27
C THR A 112 10.53 -6.08 20.51
N GLU A 113 9.62 -6.30 21.45
CA GLU A 113 8.75 -5.27 22.01
C GLU A 113 9.56 -3.98 22.12
N ILE A 114 9.11 -2.95 21.40
CA ILE A 114 9.59 -1.60 21.62
C ILE A 114 9.00 -1.22 22.97
N VAL A 115 9.70 -1.54 24.06
CA VAL A 115 9.39 -1.06 25.39
C VAL A 115 9.45 0.46 25.32
N GLU A 116 8.35 1.11 25.70
CA GLU A 116 8.21 2.55 25.77
C GLU A 116 9.29 3.14 26.67
N ASN A 117 10.34 3.70 26.07
CA ASN A 117 11.35 4.46 26.79
C ASN A 117 10.94 5.93 26.81
N LYS A 118 10.18 6.31 27.86
CA LYS A 118 9.94 7.67 28.42
C LYS A 118 8.69 7.55 29.31
N ARG A 119 8.80 7.28 30.61
CA ARG A 119 9.20 8.24 31.65
C ARG A 119 9.62 7.51 32.94
N LEU A 120 10.93 7.40 33.17
CA LEU A 120 11.52 7.15 34.49
C LEU A 120 12.05 8.51 34.98
N ASP A 121 11.15 9.37 35.41
CA ASP A 121 11.49 10.58 36.17
C ASP A 121 10.45 10.72 37.28
N ASP A 122 10.49 9.82 38.27
CA ASP A 122 10.00 10.14 39.62
C ASP A 122 10.58 9.23 40.71
N VAL A 123 11.90 9.02 40.69
CA VAL A 123 12.61 8.47 41.85
C VAL A 123 13.92 9.23 42.03
N LEU A 124 13.95 10.06 43.08
CA LEU A 124 15.09 10.79 43.72
C LEU A 124 15.21 12.29 43.42
N ALA A 125 14.44 13.11 44.15
CA ALA A 125 14.96 14.13 45.08
C ALA A 125 13.83 14.69 45.97
#